data_AF-A0A1E3X232-F1
#
_entry.id   AF-A0A1E3X232-F1
#
_cell.length_a   1.000
_cell.length_b   1.000
_cell.length_c   1.000
_cell.angle_alpha   90.00
_cell.angle_beta   90.00
_cell.angle_gamma   90.00
#
_symmetry.space_group_name_H-M   'P 1'
#
loop_
_entity.id
_entity.type
_entity.pdbx_description
1 polymer ?
#
loop_
_entity_poly.entity_id
_entity_poly.type
_entity_poly.pdbx_seq_one_letter_code
_entity_poly.pdbx_strand_id
1 'polypeptide(L)' 'MGIKVDKNELYSLIKEAVREVLHEETLEFFFKSIPSVSKEEMEDIKKLYGKPSADKEEASSETVEI' A
#
# COMPACT_ATOMS: atom_id res chain seq x y z
N MET A 1 -10.80 37.02 -12.61
CA MET A 1 -11.37 35.87 -11.89
C MET A 1 -10.33 35.43 -10.86
N GLY A 2 -10.59 35.62 -9.57
CA GLY A 2 -9.63 35.33 -8.51
C GLY A 2 -10.12 34.16 -7.68
N ILE A 3 -9.27 33.16 -7.47
CA ILE A 3 -9.57 32.04 -6.59
C ILE A 3 -9.45 32.55 -5.15
N LYS A 4 -10.57 32.63 -4.44
CA LYS A 4 -10.59 32.84 -2.99
C LYS A 4 -10.70 31.47 -2.33
N VAL A 5 -9.59 30.98 -1.80
CA VAL A 5 -9.53 29.74 -1.02
C VAL A 5 -9.27 30.09 0.42
N ASP A 6 -9.98 29.44 1.35
CA ASP A 6 -9.74 29.61 2.77
C ASP A 6 -8.35 29.06 3.14
N LYS A 7 -7.68 29.69 4.11
CA LYS A 7 -6.33 29.26 4.51
C LYS A 7 -6.31 27.82 5.04
N ASN A 8 -7.35 27.39 5.75
CA ASN A 8 -7.43 26.03 6.29
C ASN A 8 -7.76 25.02 5.20
N GLU A 9 -8.57 25.41 4.22
CA GLU A 9 -8.85 24.60 3.03
C GLU A 9 -7.56 24.37 2.22
N LEU A 10 -6.79 25.43 1.95
CA LEU A 10 -5.50 25.31 1.27
C LEU A 10 -4.53 24.40 2.03
N TYR A 11 -4.45 24.56 3.35
CA TYR A 11 -3.58 23.74 4.19
C TYR A 11 -3.99 22.26 4.18
N SER A 12 -5.29 21.97 4.18
CA SER A 12 -5.81 20.61 4.11
C SER A 12 -5.52 19.97 2.75
N LEU A 13 -5.74 20.69 1.66
CA LEU A 13 -5.41 20.21 0.31
C LEU A 13 -3.93 19.87 0.15
N ILE A 14 -3.05 20.73 0.66
CA ILE A 14 -1.60 20.47 0.63
C ILE A 14 -1.26 19.23 1.47
N LYS A 15 -1.86 19.08 2.66
CA LYS A 15 -1.60 17.91 3.51
C LYS A 15 -2.05 16.61 2.86
N GLU A 16 -3.23 16.57 2.24
CA GLU A 16 -3.69 15.36 1.56
C GLU A 16 -2.81 15.02 0.38
N ALA A 17 -2.44 16.00 -0.46
CA ALA A 17 -1.53 15.76 -1.58
C ALA A 17 -0.16 15.20 -1.12
N VAL A 18 0.41 15.73 -0.03
CA VAL A 18 1.66 15.21 0.54
C VAL A 18 1.46 13.79 1.11
N ARG A 19 0.32 13.54 1.78
CA ARG A 19 0.00 12.23 2.36
C ARG A 19 -0.13 11.16 1.29
N GLU A 20 -0.79 11.45 0.17
CA GLU A 20 -0.97 10.53 -0.95
C GLU A 20 0.38 10.13 -1.55
N VAL A 21 1.24 11.10 -1.86
CA VAL A 21 2.58 10.81 -2.39
C VAL A 21 3.41 9.98 -1.41
N LEU A 22 3.41 10.32 -0.12
CA LEU A 22 4.13 9.53 0.88
C LEU A 22 3.58 8.11 0.99
N HIS A 23 2.28 7.92 0.83
CA HIS A 23 1.67 6.60 0.88
C HIS A 23 2.10 5.74 -0.31
N GLU A 24 2.05 6.30 -1.52
CA GLU A 24 2.48 5.63 -2.75
C GLU A 24 3.95 5.21 -2.69
N GLU A 25 4.84 6.13 -2.33
CA GLU A 25 6.29 5.85 -2.19
C GLU A 25 6.56 4.80 -1.10
N THR A 26 5.80 4.82 -0.01
CA THR A 26 5.92 3.82 1.06
C THR A 26 5.50 2.43 0.57
N LEU A 27 4.41 2.33 -0.19
CA LEU A 27 3.96 1.07 -0.78
C LEU A 27 4.99 0.55 -1.79
N GLU A 28 5.49 1.41 -2.67
CA GLU A 28 6.50 1.03 -3.67
C GLU A 28 7.77 0.51 -3.00
N PHE A 29 8.26 1.22 -1.97
CA PHE A 29 9.39 0.78 -1.17
C PHE A 29 9.11 -0.54 -0.45
N PHE A 30 7.93 -0.69 0.15
CA PHE A 30 7.53 -1.93 0.81
C PHE A 30 7.57 -3.11 -0.15
N PHE A 31 6.97 -3.00 -1.34
CA PHE A 31 7.01 -4.06 -2.35
C PHE A 31 8.43 -4.40 -2.82
N LYS A 32 9.28 -3.39 -3.04
CA LYS A 32 10.70 -3.60 -3.40
C LYS A 32 11.50 -4.28 -2.29
N SER A 33 11.10 -4.13 -1.04
CA SER A 33 11.77 -4.72 0.12
C SER A 33 11.40 -6.18 0.37
N ILE A 34 10.31 -6.68 -0.25
CA ILE A 34 9.88 -8.07 -0.07
C ILE A 34 10.91 -8.98 -0.76
N PRO A 35 11.53 -9.93 -0.02
CA PRO A 35 12.49 -10.85 -0.62
C PRO A 35 11.78 -11.75 -1.64
N SER A 36 12.46 -12.04 -2.75
CA SER A 36 11.99 -13.07 -3.66
C SER A 36 12.11 -14.43 -2.98
N VAL A 37 11.05 -15.22 -3.08
CA VAL A 37 10.99 -16.58 -2.53
C VAL A 37 10.92 -17.55 -3.70
N SER A 38 11.79 -18.55 -3.70
CA SER A 38 11.74 -19.62 -4.71
C SER A 38 10.47 -20.47 -4.56
N LYS A 39 10.15 -21.25 -5.60
CA LYS A 39 8.99 -22.16 -5.54
C LYS A 39 9.15 -23.20 -4.43
N GLU A 40 10.35 -23.72 -4.22
CA GLU A 40 10.65 -24.72 -3.19
C GLU A 40 10.48 -24.12 -1.79
N GLU A 41 11.07 -22.95 -1.54
CA GLU A 41 10.90 -22.23 -0.27
C GLU A 41 9.43 -21.87 0.01
N MET A 42 8.66 -21.51 -1.03
CA MET A 42 7.24 -21.23 -0.89
C MET A 42 6.43 -22.48 -0.51
N GLU A 43 6.77 -23.65 -1.04
CA GLU A 43 6.15 -24.92 -0.64
C GLU A 43 6.52 -25.29 0.81
N ASP A 44 7.76 -25.05 1.23
CA ASP A 44 8.18 -25.26 2.62
C ASP A 44 7.43 -24.34 3.59
N ILE A 45 7.25 -23.06 3.24
CA ILE A 45 6.44 -22.09 4.00
C ILE A 45 5.00 -22.60 4.15
N LYS A 46 4.36 -23.02 3.05
CA LYS A 46 2.99 -23.55 3.09
C LYS A 46 2.88 -24.80 3.96
N LYS A 47 3.90 -25.66 3.94
CA LYS A 47 3.93 -26.87 4.77
C LYS A 47 4.08 -26.56 6.25
N LEU A 48 4.94 -25.59 6.59
CA LEU A 48 5.25 -25.21 7.97
C LEU A 48 4.14 -24.38 8.63
N TYR A 49 3.57 -23.44 7.90
CA TYR A 49 2.60 -22.46 8.43
C TYR A 49 1.16 -22.73 7.96
N GLY A 50 0.94 -23.70 7.08
CA GLY A 50 -0.36 -24.00 6.51
C GLY A 50 -0.82 -22.99 5.46
N LYS A 51 -2.12 -22.99 5.15
CA LYS A 51 -2.74 -21.92 4.36
C LYS A 51 -3.22 -20.81 5.31
N PRO A 52 -3.10 -19.52 4.92
CA PRO A 52 -3.81 -18.46 5.64
C PRO A 52 -5.30 -18.80 5.72
N SER A 53 -5.95 -18.54 6.86
CA SER A 53 -7.39 -18.83 7.01
C SER A 53 -8.17 -18.09 5.94
N ALA A 54 -9.05 -18.79 5.23
CA ALA A 54 -9.90 -18.22 4.18
C ALA A 54 -10.85 -17.12 4.72
N ASP A 55 -11.08 -17.08 6.03
CA ASP A 55 -12.01 -16.17 6.69
C ASP A 55 -11.41 -14.79 7.02
N LYS A 56 -10.23 -14.45 6.50
CA LYS A 56 -9.78 -13.07 6.55
C LYS A 56 -10.42 -12.34 5.38
N GLU A 57 -11.48 -11.58 5.66
CA GLU A 57 -11.95 -10.55 4.74
C GLU A 57 -10.72 -9.77 4.26
N GLU A 58 -10.57 -9.64 2.94
CA GLU A 58 -9.52 -8.81 2.36
C GLU A 58 -9.66 -7.40 2.94
N ALA A 59 -8.80 -7.05 3.90
CA ALA A 59 -8.93 -5.79 4.64
C ALA A 59 -8.76 -4.58 3.71
N SER A 60 -7.98 -4.73 2.63
CA SER A 60 -7.89 -3.83 1.49
C SER A 60 -7.17 -4.56 0.35
N SER A 61 -7.68 -4.44 -0.88
CA SER A 61 -7.00 -4.88 -2.10
C SER A 61 -6.77 -3.68 -3.01
N GLU A 62 -5.52 -3.41 -3.36
CA GLU A 62 -5.17 -2.36 -4.33
C GLU A 62 -4.43 -3.01 -5.50
N THR A 63 -4.96 -2.84 -6.69
CA THR A 63 -4.31 -3.24 -7.94
C THR A 63 -3.42 -2.11 -8.43
N VAL A 64 -2.11 -2.32 -8.39
CA VAL A 64 -1.11 -1.41 -8.96
C VAL A 64 -0.78 -1.89 -10.37
N GLU A 65 -1.05 -1.05 -11.39
CA GLU A 65 -0.58 -1.28 -12.76
C GLU A 65 0.92 -0.94 -12.81
N ILE A 66 1.74 -1.91 -13.24
CA ILE A 66 3.20 -1.75 -13.43
C ILE A 66 3.48 -1.48 -14.90
#